data_AF-A0A098TCD9-F1
#
_entry.id   AF-A0A098TCD9-F1
#
_cell.length_a   1.000
_cell.length_b   1.000
_cell.length_c   1.000
_cell.angle_alpha   90.00
_cell.angle_beta   90.00
_cell.angle_gamma   90.00
#
_symmetry.space_group_name_H-M   'P 1'
#
loop_
_entity.id
_entity.type
_entity.pdbx_description
1 polymer ?
#
loop_
_entity_poly.entity_id
_entity_poly.type
_entity_poly.pdbx_seq_one_letter_code
_entity_poly.pdbx_strand_id
1 'polypeptide(L)'
;MASFITGDIFTRTSPIQTLKAWEPYWDCVGILFHFQNSDIVDGDDELPEWRLHWVSGLALLRTVGHVLAKVDALASPAHATAVDGLWATLKADRPSSAIFWSFIEEERNNLLKTYTFGAKLSSDEDGYFIEFADGQDAFQLFREAVYWWRHQLELLEKELRATGESANLRQVANGK
;
A
#
# COMPACT_ATOMS: atom_id res chain seq x y z
N MET A 1 12.34 9.71 6.10
CA MET A 1 11.41 8.56 6.16
C MET A 1 12.23 7.29 5.93
N ALA A 2 12.00 6.20 6.66
CA ALA A 2 12.65 4.92 6.35
C ALA A 2 12.08 4.38 5.04
N SER A 3 12.93 3.91 4.12
CA SER A 3 12.46 3.26 2.89
C SER A 3 12.17 1.77 3.15
N PHE A 4 11.06 1.31 2.58
CA PHE A 4 10.56 -0.05 2.55
C PHE A 4 10.93 -0.77 1.23
N ILE A 5 11.56 -0.06 0.28
CA ILE A 5 12.02 -0.62 -0.99
C ILE A 5 13.06 -1.71 -0.73
N THR A 6 12.67 -2.96 -0.93
CA THR A 6 13.48 -4.13 -0.59
C THR A 6 13.29 -5.29 -1.57
N GLY A 7 14.32 -5.65 -2.34
CA GLY A 7 14.18 -6.61 -3.43
C GLY A 7 13.30 -6.08 -4.57
N ASP A 8 13.06 -6.90 -5.58
CA ASP A 8 12.30 -6.50 -6.78
C ASP A 8 10.80 -6.75 -6.59
N ILE A 9 9.97 -5.71 -6.68
CA ILE A 9 8.51 -5.80 -6.49
C ILE A 9 7.79 -6.58 -7.58
N PHE A 10 8.38 -6.69 -8.78
CA PHE A 10 7.75 -7.36 -9.91
C PHE A 10 8.02 -8.87 -9.92
N THR A 11 9.09 -9.31 -9.26
CA THR A 11 9.51 -10.73 -9.28
C THR A 11 9.49 -11.39 -7.91
N ARG A 12 9.64 -10.64 -6.81
CA ARG A 12 9.59 -11.19 -5.45
C ARG A 12 8.15 -11.35 -5.00
N THR A 13 7.76 -12.60 -4.76
CA THR A 13 6.51 -12.95 -4.10
C THR A 13 6.74 -13.22 -2.61
N SER A 14 5.76 -12.87 -1.77
CA SER A 14 5.74 -13.34 -0.38
C SER A 14 5.48 -14.85 -0.38
N PRO A 15 6.21 -15.65 0.43
CA PRO A 15 5.99 -17.09 0.52
C PRO A 15 4.65 -17.46 1.18
N ILE A 16 4.01 -16.51 1.89
CA ILE A 16 2.73 -16.71 2.57
C ILE A 16 1.81 -15.57 2.16
N GLN A 17 0.65 -15.92 1.59
CA GLN A 17 -0.37 -14.99 1.12
C GLN A 17 -1.77 -15.59 1.36
N THR A 18 -2.15 -15.67 2.63
CA THR A 18 -3.45 -16.19 3.06
C THR A 18 -4.53 -15.11 3.19
N LEU A 19 -4.11 -13.85 3.40
CA LEU A 19 -5.01 -12.69 3.47
C LEU A 19 -5.60 -12.36 2.09
N LYS A 20 -6.90 -12.06 2.04
CA LYS A 20 -7.58 -11.59 0.83
C LYS A 20 -7.01 -10.26 0.33
N ALA A 21 -6.49 -9.44 1.22
CA ALA A 21 -5.87 -8.15 0.89
C ALA A 21 -4.65 -8.24 -0.06
N TRP A 22 -4.07 -9.42 -0.26
CA TRP A 22 -3.04 -9.64 -1.29
C TRP A 22 -3.57 -9.44 -2.72
N GLU A 23 -4.86 -9.65 -2.98
CA GLU A 23 -5.46 -9.46 -4.31
C GLU A 23 -5.39 -7.99 -4.79
N PRO A 24 -5.99 -7.01 -4.08
CA PRO A 24 -5.86 -5.61 -4.50
C PRO A 24 -4.42 -5.10 -4.38
N TYR A 25 -3.56 -5.74 -3.59
CA TYR A 25 -2.13 -5.42 -3.55
C TYR A 25 -1.46 -5.77 -4.88
N TRP A 26 -1.74 -6.93 -5.49
CA TRP A 26 -1.15 -7.28 -6.78
C TRP A 26 -1.63 -6.36 -7.90
N ASP A 27 -2.88 -5.88 -7.84
CA ASP A 27 -3.35 -4.83 -8.74
C ASP A 27 -2.58 -3.52 -8.54
N CYS A 28 -2.18 -3.16 -7.30
CA CYS A 28 -1.28 -2.01 -7.07
C CYS A 28 0.07 -2.20 -7.79
N VAL A 29 0.64 -3.41 -7.75
CA VAL A 29 1.89 -3.73 -8.46
C VAL A 29 1.72 -3.60 -9.97
N GLY A 30 0.57 -4.04 -10.51
CA GLY A 30 0.23 -3.86 -11.92
C GLY A 30 0.12 -2.39 -12.32
N ILE A 31 -0.60 -1.58 -11.54
CA ILE A 31 -0.68 -0.13 -11.78
C ILE A 31 0.69 0.54 -11.66
N LEU A 32 1.52 0.12 -10.71
CA LEU A 32 2.89 0.63 -10.59
C LEU A 32 3.71 0.33 -11.85
N PHE A 33 3.62 -0.88 -12.39
CA PHE A 33 4.27 -1.24 -13.65
C PHE A 33 3.76 -0.36 -14.81
N HIS A 34 2.44 -0.21 -14.94
CA HIS A 34 1.88 0.61 -16.02
C HIS A 34 2.30 2.08 -15.91
N PHE A 35 2.26 2.66 -14.71
CA PHE A 35 2.66 4.04 -14.50
C PHE A 35 4.15 4.26 -14.77
N GLN A 36 5.00 3.30 -14.40
CA GLN A 36 6.44 3.37 -14.70
C GLN A 36 6.74 3.39 -16.21
N ASN A 37 5.89 2.73 -17.00
CA ASN A 37 6.11 2.51 -18.43
C ASN A 37 5.16 3.35 -19.32
N SER A 38 4.43 4.30 -18.73
CA SER A 38 3.58 5.23 -19.47
C SER A 38 4.31 6.54 -19.71
N ASP A 39 4.20 7.08 -20.93
CA ASP A 39 4.61 8.45 -21.19
C ASP A 39 3.68 9.43 -20.45
N ILE A 40 4.26 10.51 -19.92
CA ILE A 40 3.53 11.59 -19.24
C ILE A 40 3.48 12.87 -20.07
N VAL A 41 4.22 12.91 -21.18
CA VAL A 41 4.26 14.01 -22.15
C VAL A 41 4.43 13.47 -23.58
N ASP A 42 3.93 14.22 -24.56
CA ASP A 42 4.27 14.08 -25.98
C ASP A 42 4.86 15.43 -26.46
N GLY A 43 6.18 15.50 -26.56
CA GLY A 43 6.88 16.78 -26.69
C GLY A 43 6.71 17.64 -25.44
N ASP A 44 6.06 18.80 -25.59
CA ASP A 44 5.79 19.74 -24.50
C ASP A 44 4.35 19.64 -23.96
N ASP A 45 3.51 18.76 -24.54
CA ASP A 45 2.11 18.59 -24.16
C ASP A 45 1.95 17.51 -23.07
N GLU A 46 1.23 17.81 -21.99
CA GLU A 46 0.89 16.85 -20.93
C GLU A 46 -0.01 15.73 -21.48
N LEU A 47 0.36 14.47 -21.20
CA LEU A 47 -0.48 13.30 -21.42
C LEU A 47 -1.25 12.98 -20.12
N PRO A 48 -2.55 13.34 -20.00
CA PRO A 48 -3.28 13.25 -18.73
C PRO A 48 -3.56 11.80 -18.27
N GLU A 49 -3.22 10.78 -19.06
CA GLU A 49 -3.38 9.36 -18.76
C GLU A 49 -2.72 8.96 -17.44
N TRP A 50 -1.63 9.63 -17.04
CA TRP A 50 -1.00 9.40 -15.74
C TRP A 50 -1.98 9.57 -14.56
N ARG A 51 -3.00 10.43 -14.71
CA ARG A 51 -4.05 10.65 -13.69
C ARG A 51 -4.91 9.41 -13.49
N LEU A 52 -5.13 8.61 -14.53
CA LEU A 52 -5.85 7.34 -14.41
C LEU A 52 -5.05 6.36 -13.56
N HIS A 53 -3.74 6.24 -13.81
CA HIS A 53 -2.85 5.43 -12.99
C HIS A 53 -2.80 5.93 -11.54
N TRP A 54 -2.75 7.24 -11.33
CA TRP A 54 -2.77 7.86 -10.00
C TRP A 54 -4.04 7.52 -9.22
N VAL A 55 -5.22 7.75 -9.83
CA VAL A 55 -6.52 7.47 -9.20
C VAL A 55 -6.69 5.97 -8.93
N SER A 56 -6.38 5.11 -9.90
CA SER A 56 -6.46 3.66 -9.73
C SER A 56 -5.51 3.17 -8.63
N GLY A 57 -4.26 3.64 -8.64
CA GLY A 57 -3.25 3.29 -7.66
C GLY A 57 -3.69 3.63 -6.24
N LEU A 58 -4.14 4.87 -6.00
CA LEU A 58 -4.60 5.30 -4.68
C LEU A 58 -5.87 4.61 -4.22
N ALA A 59 -6.82 4.36 -5.14
CA ALA A 59 -8.01 3.59 -4.83
C ALA A 59 -7.65 2.16 -4.39
N LEU A 60 -6.71 1.51 -5.08
CA LEU A 60 -6.26 0.16 -4.74
C LEU A 60 -5.45 0.14 -3.43
N LEU A 61 -4.53 1.09 -3.20
CA LEU A 61 -3.82 1.24 -1.92
C LEU A 61 -4.82 1.37 -0.76
N ARG A 62 -5.93 2.11 -0.95
CA ARG A 62 -6.96 2.22 0.07
C ARG A 62 -7.79 0.95 0.21
N THR A 63 -7.99 0.23 -0.89
CA THR A 63 -8.73 -1.03 -0.96
C THR A 63 -8.01 -2.13 -0.18
N VAL A 64 -6.67 -2.23 -0.26
CA VAL A 64 -5.87 -3.16 0.56
C VAL A 64 -6.23 -3.02 2.05
N GLY A 65 -6.14 -1.80 2.59
CA GLY A 65 -6.52 -1.54 3.99
C GLY A 65 -8.01 -1.77 4.28
N HIS A 66 -8.90 -1.50 3.32
CA HIS A 66 -10.33 -1.78 3.48
C HIS A 66 -10.62 -3.28 3.57
N VAL A 67 -10.04 -4.08 2.68
CA VAL A 67 -10.17 -5.54 2.66
C VAL A 67 -9.62 -6.14 3.95
N LEU A 68 -8.48 -5.67 4.44
CA LEU A 68 -7.96 -6.07 5.76
C LEU A 68 -9.00 -5.85 6.86
N ALA A 69 -9.53 -4.62 6.95
CA ALA A 69 -10.41 -4.22 8.04
C ALA A 69 -11.84 -4.78 7.96
N LYS A 70 -12.31 -5.17 6.76
CA LYS A 70 -13.72 -5.51 6.52
C LYS A 70 -13.95 -6.92 6.00
N VAL A 71 -12.92 -7.58 5.49
CA VAL A 71 -13.00 -8.94 4.96
C VAL A 71 -12.11 -9.85 5.79
N ASP A 72 -10.79 -9.58 5.83
CA ASP A 72 -9.84 -10.46 6.53
C ASP A 72 -10.07 -10.49 8.04
N ALA A 73 -10.36 -9.34 8.65
CA ALA A 73 -10.68 -9.25 10.07
C ALA A 73 -11.88 -10.14 10.49
N LEU A 74 -12.80 -10.47 9.56
CA LEU A 74 -13.96 -11.31 9.85
C LEU A 74 -13.66 -12.81 9.79
N ALA A 75 -12.48 -13.22 9.30
CA ALA A 75 -12.14 -14.63 9.13
C ALA A 75 -12.02 -15.38 10.47
N SER A 76 -11.53 -14.73 11.52
CA SER A 76 -11.46 -15.29 12.88
C SER A 76 -11.16 -14.21 13.93
N PRO A 77 -11.38 -14.48 15.23
CA PRO A 77 -10.99 -13.55 16.31
C PRO A 77 -9.50 -13.17 16.31
N ALA A 78 -8.64 -14.10 15.89
CA ALA A 78 -7.20 -13.84 15.74
C ALA A 78 -6.92 -12.82 14.62
N HIS A 79 -7.63 -12.92 13.49
CA HIS A 79 -7.52 -11.94 12.40
C HIS A 79 -8.01 -10.56 12.84
N ALA A 80 -9.16 -10.49 13.50
CA ALA A 80 -9.68 -9.23 14.05
C ALA A 80 -8.64 -8.56 14.96
N THR A 81 -8.06 -9.32 15.89
CA THR A 81 -7.06 -8.82 16.85
C THR A 81 -5.80 -8.31 16.16
N ALA A 82 -5.24 -9.06 15.20
CA ALA A 82 -4.03 -8.67 14.48
C ALA A 82 -4.26 -7.41 13.63
N VAL A 83 -5.39 -7.36 12.90
CA VAL A 83 -5.75 -6.19 12.08
C VAL A 83 -6.01 -4.96 12.95
N ASP A 84 -6.72 -5.09 14.06
CA ASP A 84 -6.93 -3.99 15.01
C ASP A 84 -5.61 -3.52 15.62
N GLY A 85 -4.70 -4.44 15.92
CA GLY A 85 -3.34 -4.15 16.39
C GLY A 85 -2.52 -3.34 15.40
N LEU A 86 -2.57 -3.69 14.10
CA LEU A 86 -1.97 -2.89 13.03
C LEU A 86 -2.53 -1.46 13.04
N TRP A 87 -3.86 -1.30 13.00
CA TRP A 87 -4.48 0.03 12.99
C TRP A 87 -4.17 0.86 14.23
N ALA A 88 -4.12 0.23 15.41
CA ALA A 88 -3.72 0.87 16.65
C ALA A 88 -2.27 1.37 16.58
N THR A 89 -1.36 0.56 16.05
CA THR A 89 0.05 0.92 15.86
C THR A 89 0.20 2.12 14.92
N LEU A 90 -0.46 2.08 13.76
CA LEU A 90 -0.40 3.18 12.80
C LEU A 90 -0.96 4.48 13.39
N LYS A 91 -1.98 4.39 14.25
CA LYS A 91 -2.59 5.55 14.88
C LYS A 91 -1.75 6.12 16.02
N ALA A 92 -1.04 5.26 16.76
CA ALA A 92 -0.23 5.65 17.91
C ALA A 92 0.96 6.54 17.51
N ASP A 93 1.53 6.31 16.33
CA ASP A 93 2.65 7.10 15.79
C ASP A 93 2.43 7.42 14.31
N ARG A 94 1.68 8.51 14.07
CA ARG A 94 1.40 8.98 12.71
C ARG A 94 2.65 9.45 11.97
N PRO A 95 3.61 10.18 12.59
CA PRO A 95 4.85 10.55 11.92
C PRO A 95 5.64 9.37 11.36
N SER A 96 5.79 8.27 12.12
CA SER A 96 6.47 7.07 11.58
C SER A 96 5.62 6.30 10.57
N SER A 97 4.30 6.52 10.58
CA SER A 97 3.32 5.94 9.64
C SER A 97 2.90 6.92 8.54
N ALA A 98 3.78 7.86 8.17
CA ALA A 98 3.43 8.95 7.24
C ALA A 98 3.05 8.48 5.83
N ILE A 99 3.55 7.32 5.36
CA ILE A 99 3.07 6.71 4.10
C ILE A 99 1.55 6.49 4.13
N PHE A 100 1.01 6.02 5.26
CA PHE A 100 -0.43 5.83 5.37
C PHE A 100 -1.16 7.16 5.56
N TRP A 101 -0.74 7.98 6.54
CA TRP A 101 -1.53 9.14 6.94
C TRP A 101 -1.35 10.36 6.05
N SER A 102 -0.12 10.70 5.70
CA SER A 102 0.23 11.90 4.93
C SER A 102 0.20 11.68 3.42
N PHE A 103 0.22 10.42 2.97
CA PHE A 103 0.08 10.09 1.56
C PHE A 103 -1.23 9.37 1.26
N ILE A 104 -1.36 8.08 1.59
CA ILE A 104 -2.51 7.26 1.15
C ILE A 104 -3.85 7.85 1.59
N GLU A 105 -4.01 8.17 2.87
CA GLU A 105 -5.28 8.63 3.42
C GLU A 105 -5.58 10.09 3.01
N GLU A 106 -4.58 10.97 3.06
CA GLU A 106 -4.71 12.37 2.69
C GLU A 106 -5.00 12.54 1.19
N GLU A 107 -4.20 11.94 0.31
CA GLU A 107 -4.39 12.09 -1.12
C GLU A 107 -5.67 11.39 -1.60
N ARG A 108 -6.06 10.27 -0.98
CA ARG A 108 -7.39 9.69 -1.23
C ARG A 108 -8.50 10.66 -0.84
N ASN A 109 -8.36 11.37 0.28
CA ASN A 109 -9.34 12.38 0.68
C ASN A 109 -9.39 13.54 -0.33
N ASN A 110 -8.25 14.01 -0.82
CA ASN A 110 -8.16 15.02 -1.88
C ASN A 110 -8.89 14.55 -3.15
N LEU A 111 -8.58 13.36 -3.64
CA LEU A 111 -9.19 12.83 -4.87
C LEU A 111 -10.68 12.57 -4.73
N LEU A 112 -11.10 11.86 -3.67
CA LEU A 112 -12.48 11.34 -3.59
C LEU A 112 -13.46 12.29 -2.92
N LYS A 113 -13.00 13.27 -2.12
CA LYS A 113 -13.88 14.22 -1.44
C LYS A 113 -13.91 15.59 -2.11
N THR A 114 -12.79 16.02 -2.69
CA THR A 114 -12.67 17.36 -3.30
C THR A 114 -12.31 17.33 -4.78
N TYR A 115 -12.03 16.16 -5.34
CA TYR A 115 -11.57 15.99 -6.73
C TYR A 115 -10.37 16.91 -7.04
N THR A 116 -9.40 16.91 -6.14
CA THR A 116 -8.14 17.64 -6.28
C THR A 116 -6.97 16.67 -6.25
N PHE A 117 -5.98 16.92 -7.10
CA PHE A 117 -4.76 16.13 -7.17
C PHE A 117 -3.66 16.85 -6.39
N GLY A 118 -3.02 16.14 -5.46
CA GLY A 118 -1.77 16.59 -4.85
C GLY A 118 -0.56 16.39 -5.77
N ALA A 119 -0.74 15.58 -6.83
CA ALA A 119 0.21 15.38 -7.90
C ALA A 119 -0.01 16.33 -9.08
N LYS A 120 1.07 16.76 -9.75
CA LYS A 120 1.04 17.61 -10.95
C LYS A 120 2.22 17.27 -11.87
N LEU A 121 2.10 17.56 -13.16
CA LEU A 121 3.25 17.55 -14.06
C LEU A 121 4.23 18.67 -13.68
N SER A 122 5.50 18.33 -13.63
CA SER A 122 6.61 19.24 -13.35
C SER A 122 7.79 18.90 -14.25
N SER A 123 8.81 19.75 -14.27
CA SER A 123 10.05 19.49 -14.99
C SER A 123 11.26 20.09 -14.29
N ASP A 124 12.40 19.44 -14.49
CA ASP A 124 13.71 19.89 -14.04
C ASP A 124 14.77 19.68 -15.13
N GLU A 125 16.06 19.67 -14.75
CA GLU A 125 17.17 19.47 -15.68
C GLU A 125 17.21 18.07 -16.31
N ASP A 126 16.58 17.07 -15.67
CA ASP A 126 16.56 15.67 -16.10
C ASP A 126 15.32 15.31 -16.93
N GLY A 127 14.32 16.22 -16.98
CA GLY A 127 13.15 16.12 -17.85
C GLY A 127 11.83 16.34 -17.14
N TYR A 128 10.75 15.80 -17.69
CA TYR A 128 9.41 15.87 -17.09
C TYR A 128 9.21 14.73 -16.08
N PHE A 129 8.52 15.05 -14.99
CA PHE A 129 8.13 14.07 -13.97
C PHE A 129 6.81 14.49 -13.31
N ILE A 130 6.21 13.58 -12.54
CA ILE A 130 5.04 13.91 -11.72
C ILE A 130 5.52 14.26 -10.32
N GLU A 131 5.30 15.51 -9.92
CA GLU A 131 5.64 16.04 -8.60
C GLU A 131 4.45 15.88 -7.66
N PHE A 132 4.71 15.41 -6.43
CA PHE A 132 3.75 15.30 -5.34
C PHE A 132 4.20 16.14 -4.14
N ALA A 133 3.27 16.92 -3.58
CA ALA A 133 3.50 17.75 -2.41
C ALA A 133 4.82 18.56 -2.52
N ASP A 134 5.62 18.67 -1.45
CA ASP A 134 6.86 19.45 -1.34
C ASP A 134 8.01 18.99 -2.27
N GLY A 135 7.78 18.89 -3.59
CA GLY A 135 8.78 18.53 -4.60
C GLY A 135 9.10 17.03 -4.68
N GLN A 136 8.33 16.16 -4.03
CA GLN A 136 8.61 14.71 -4.05
C GLN A 136 8.23 14.10 -5.39
N ASP A 137 9.00 13.12 -5.86
CA ASP A 137 8.59 12.33 -7.02
C ASP A 137 7.38 11.45 -6.67
N ALA A 138 6.26 11.70 -7.34
CA ALA A 138 4.99 11.03 -7.11
C ALA A 138 5.06 9.54 -7.42
N PHE A 139 5.80 9.14 -8.46
CA PHE A 139 6.00 7.74 -8.80
C PHE A 139 6.81 7.02 -7.72
N GLN A 140 7.89 7.63 -7.22
CA GLN A 140 8.67 7.04 -6.12
C GLN A 140 7.84 6.95 -4.84
N LEU A 141 7.01 7.95 -4.53
CA LEU A 141 6.13 7.91 -3.37
C LEU A 141 5.07 6.80 -3.51
N PHE A 142 4.46 6.66 -4.69
CA PHE A 142 3.52 5.57 -4.96
C PHE A 142 4.21 4.21 -4.82
N ARG A 143 5.39 4.04 -5.42
CA ARG A 143 6.22 2.83 -5.28
C ARG A 143 6.47 2.51 -3.80
N GLU A 144 6.94 3.48 -3.04
CA GLU A 144 7.20 3.35 -1.60
C GLU A 144 5.95 2.88 -0.84
N ALA A 145 4.76 3.39 -1.19
CA ALA A 145 3.50 2.95 -0.62
C ALA A 145 3.13 1.50 -0.98
N VAL A 146 3.40 1.04 -2.20
CA VAL A 146 3.19 -0.38 -2.56
C VAL A 146 4.14 -1.27 -1.76
N TYR A 147 5.42 -0.93 -1.65
CA TYR A 147 6.39 -1.66 -0.82
C TYR A 147 5.99 -1.67 0.66
N TRP A 148 5.49 -0.54 1.17
CA TRP A 148 4.99 -0.43 2.52
C TRP A 148 3.83 -1.38 2.78
N TRP A 149 2.83 -1.46 1.89
CA TRP A 149 1.74 -2.42 2.04
C TRP A 149 2.23 -3.86 2.00
N ARG A 150 3.16 -4.21 1.10
CA ARG A 150 3.77 -5.54 1.09
C ARG A 150 4.36 -5.88 2.46
N HIS A 151 5.11 -4.93 3.03
CA HIS A 151 5.72 -5.11 4.35
C HIS A 151 4.66 -5.32 5.44
N GLN A 152 3.59 -4.52 5.47
CA GLN A 152 2.51 -4.68 6.47
C GLN A 152 1.80 -6.04 6.32
N LEU A 153 1.50 -6.46 5.09
CA LEU A 153 0.88 -7.77 4.83
C LEU A 153 1.80 -8.92 5.24
N GLU A 154 3.10 -8.87 4.91
CA GLU A 154 4.08 -9.88 5.35
C GLU A 154 4.19 -9.96 6.88
N LEU A 155 4.07 -8.84 7.61
CA LEU A 155 4.06 -8.85 9.08
C LEU A 155 2.81 -9.51 9.63
N LEU A 156 1.63 -9.17 9.11
CA LEU A 156 0.37 -9.78 9.52
C LEU A 156 0.35 -11.29 9.27
N GLU A 157 0.83 -11.76 8.12
CA GLU A 157 0.92 -13.20 7.81
C GLU A 157 1.78 -13.94 8.84
N LYS A 158 2.91 -13.35 9.24
CA LYS A 158 3.80 -13.93 10.26
C LYS A 158 3.12 -14.00 11.63
N GLU A 159 2.43 -12.95 12.04
CA GLU A 159 1.70 -12.89 13.30
C GLU A 159 0.57 -13.92 13.37
N LEU A 160 -0.23 -14.01 12.31
CA LEU A 160 -1.36 -14.95 12.23
C LEU A 160 -0.88 -16.40 12.24
N ARG A 161 0.21 -16.69 11.53
CA ARG A 161 0.84 -18.02 11.55
C ARG A 161 1.33 -18.39 12.95
N ALA A 162 2.07 -17.50 13.61
CA ALA A 162 2.59 -17.74 14.96
C ALA A 162 1.46 -17.97 15.98
N THR A 163 0.35 -17.23 15.83
CA THR A 163 -0.86 -17.40 16.65
C THR A 163 -1.53 -18.76 16.41
N GLY A 164 -1.64 -19.19 15.15
CA GLY A 164 -2.18 -20.51 14.79
C GLY A 164 -1.34 -21.68 15.31
N GLU A 165 -0.02 -21.60 15.18
CA GLU A 165 0.91 -22.61 15.71
C GLU A 165 0.81 -22.71 17.25
N SER A 166 0.70 -21.57 17.94
CA SER A 166 0.52 -21.53 19.39
C SER A 166 -0.81 -22.13 19.85
N ALA A 167 -1.90 -21.92 19.10
CA ALA A 167 -3.20 -22.51 19.39
C ALA A 167 -3.20 -24.04 19.23
N ASN A 168 -2.56 -24.55 18.17
CA ASN A 168 -2.43 -25.98 17.92
C ASN A 168 -1.63 -26.69 19.03
N LEU A 169 -0.51 -26.10 19.47
CA LEU A 169 0.29 -26.67 20.57
C LEU A 169 -0.49 -26.78 21.87
N ARG A 170 -1.33 -25.79 22.20
CA ARG A 170 -2.21 -25.81 23.38
C ARG A 170 -3.29 -26.87 23.29
N GLN A 171 -3.89 -27.09 22.11
CA GLN A 171 -4.87 -28.15 21.92
C GLN A 171 -4.26 -29.55 22.08
N VAL A 172 -3.04 -29.77 21.55
CA VAL A 172 -2.32 -31.04 21.71
C VAL A 172 -1.94 -31.31 23.17
N ALA A 173 -1.59 -30.27 23.93
CA ALA A 173 -1.25 -30.39 25.36
C ALA A 173 -2.46 -30.69 26.25
N ASN A 174 -3.66 -30.19 25.91
CA ASN A 174 -4.89 -30.41 26.67
C ASN A 174 -5.67 -31.67 26.25
N GLY A 175 -5.29 -32.31 25.14
CA GLY A 175 -5.91 -33.53 24.61
C GLY A 175 -5.23 -34.83 25.05
N LYS A 176 -4.28 -34.76 25.99
CA LYS A 176 -3.66 -35.89 26.70
C LYS A 176 -4.01 -35.82 28.18
#